data_AF-A0A7V3VBI7-F1
#
_entry.id   AF-A0A7V3VBI7-F1
#
_cell.length_a   1.000
_cell.length_b   1.000
_cell.length_c   1.000
_cell.angle_alpha   90.00
_cell.angle_beta   90.00
_cell.angle_gamma   90.00
#
_symmetry.space_group_name_H-M   'P 1'
#
loop_
_entity.id
_entity.type
_entity.pdbx_description
1 polymer ?
#
loop_
_entity_poly.entity_id
_entity_poly.type
_entity_poly.pdbx_seq_one_letter_code
_entity_poly.pdbx_strand_id
1 'polypeptide(L)'
;MGLVLATNPVYVNGQMASRKGEYFWRELSVNNATAPVWQQVTVTATGETPVTGNVFVPRTPELFSYDLDGNMTTDGRRNYTWDAENRLIRVQSRSDTPQASWRRVEWQYDALGRRIRQTTWMWNTSSGTWQVTEDLKFISDPLLFGRHIAELRVSDNALVRTYVWGLDLSETLEGVGGLLWVTLYTAFGSVVGTHFAAYDGNGNVVGLVSSTAGTETARYEYGPFGEPIRVSGLAATLNPFRFSTKRTCNTTDLVLYEYRAYSPCLGRWMSRDPVEETGGGNLYGFVFGNPLNNFDRLGLSAGKCREAIGKKGKPRIVFEYSPPKGGWRGKLGFGDVLGSAQAQMVHKIYIRWEAAVAVLCICPTGCEIRYGTRIQEDEEHGNWLVYDPTKLPQSPFPVPQSIWEIIGQLIADGILELLGPAPVPMDDNELERMKAAIMALLDRRPKCPWDGSWKGGKSPCDG
;
A
#
# COMPACT_ATOMS: atom_id res chain seq x y z
N MET A 1 26.18 1.81 -3.93
CA MET A 1 25.75 1.78 -5.34
C MET A 1 25.09 3.12 -5.65
N GLY A 2 25.09 3.57 -6.90
CA GLY A 2 24.44 4.81 -7.30
C GLY A 2 24.13 4.86 -8.79
N LEU A 3 23.58 5.99 -9.23
CA LEU A 3 23.18 6.26 -10.61
C LEU A 3 23.85 7.54 -11.11
N VAL A 4 24.29 7.51 -12.37
CA VAL A 4 24.92 8.65 -13.04
C VAL A 4 24.88 8.46 -14.55
N LEU A 5 24.94 9.53 -15.35
CA LEU A 5 24.85 9.44 -16.81
C LEU A 5 25.90 8.46 -17.37
N ALA A 6 25.50 7.68 -18.38
CA ALA A 6 26.19 6.46 -18.79
C ALA A 6 27.60 6.67 -19.38
N THR A 7 27.98 7.89 -19.74
CA THR A 7 29.14 8.17 -20.61
C THR A 7 30.41 8.62 -19.88
N ASN A 8 30.33 9.11 -18.64
CA ASN A 8 31.48 9.70 -17.95
C ASN A 8 32.10 8.76 -16.90
N PRO A 9 33.43 8.76 -16.69
CA PRO A 9 34.04 8.07 -15.56
C PRO A 9 33.49 8.58 -14.23
N VAL A 10 33.34 7.67 -13.27
CA VAL A 10 32.74 7.95 -11.95
C VAL A 10 33.73 7.60 -10.89
N TYR A 11 33.91 8.48 -9.93
CA TYR A 11 34.76 8.26 -8.77
C TYR A 11 33.93 8.36 -7.49
N VAL A 12 34.21 7.45 -6.57
CA VAL A 12 33.65 7.45 -5.21
C VAL A 12 34.82 7.65 -4.26
N ASN A 13 34.82 8.74 -3.50
CA ASN A 13 35.93 9.16 -2.64
C ASN A 13 37.28 9.18 -3.40
N GLY A 14 37.27 9.68 -4.64
CA GLY A 14 38.45 9.76 -5.51
C GLY A 14 38.89 8.44 -6.16
N GLN A 15 38.21 7.32 -5.89
CA GLN A 15 38.53 6.02 -6.48
C GLN A 15 37.56 5.67 -7.60
N MET A 16 38.09 5.14 -8.70
CA MET A 16 37.28 4.76 -9.88
C MET A 16 36.25 3.67 -9.51
N ALA A 17 34.98 3.92 -9.84
CA ALA A 17 33.88 2.99 -9.60
C ALA A 17 33.71 2.00 -10.76
N SER A 18 33.27 0.79 -10.44
CA SER A 18 32.80 -0.17 -11.44
C SER A 18 31.42 0.24 -11.94
N ARG A 19 31.13 0.03 -13.24
CA ARG A 19 29.88 0.49 -13.87
C ARG A 19 29.21 -0.59 -14.71
N LYS A 20 27.89 -0.48 -14.84
CA LYS A 20 27.05 -1.21 -15.80
C LYS A 20 25.90 -0.28 -16.24
N GLY A 21 26.03 0.34 -17.41
CA GLY A 21 25.10 1.39 -17.86
C GLY A 21 25.09 2.59 -16.91
N GLU A 22 23.89 3.02 -16.50
CA GLU A 22 23.71 4.13 -15.54
C GLU A 22 24.15 3.76 -14.11
N TYR A 23 24.24 2.48 -13.79
CA TYR A 23 24.60 2.01 -12.45
C TYR A 23 26.10 2.02 -12.24
N PHE A 24 26.50 2.40 -11.04
CA PHE A 24 27.88 2.25 -10.58
C PHE A 24 27.93 1.73 -9.15
N TRP A 25 29.03 1.08 -8.80
CA TRP A 25 29.32 0.69 -7.43
C TRP A 25 30.81 0.75 -7.14
N ARG A 26 31.13 0.98 -5.87
CA ARG A 26 32.48 0.93 -5.33
C ARG A 26 32.38 0.49 -3.88
N GLU A 27 33.22 -0.46 -3.50
CA GLU A 27 33.39 -0.83 -2.10
C GLU A 27 34.30 0.19 -1.41
N LEU A 28 33.93 0.59 -0.20
CA LEU A 28 34.72 1.47 0.65
C LEU A 28 35.06 0.72 1.93
N SER A 29 36.34 0.59 2.24
CA SER A 29 36.80 0.01 3.50
C SER A 29 36.67 1.06 4.62
N VAL A 30 35.89 0.74 5.65
CA VAL A 30 35.66 1.60 6.81
C VAL A 30 36.02 0.84 8.08
N ASN A 31 36.95 1.36 8.88
CA ASN A 31 37.26 0.76 10.17
C ASN A 31 36.22 1.20 11.23
N ASN A 32 35.41 0.25 11.67
CA ASN A 32 34.32 0.39 12.64
C ASN A 32 34.49 -0.54 13.86
N ALA A 33 35.72 -1.00 14.16
CA ALA A 33 35.97 -1.97 15.23
C ALA A 33 35.74 -1.40 16.64
N THR A 34 36.04 -0.12 16.83
CA THR A 34 35.95 0.55 18.14
C THR A 34 34.64 1.30 18.34
N ALA A 35 34.09 1.89 17.29
CA ALA A 35 32.90 2.74 17.33
C ALA A 35 32.16 2.75 15.98
N PRO A 36 30.86 3.10 15.96
CA PRO A 36 30.12 3.33 14.72
C PRO A 36 30.68 4.56 13.97
N VAL A 37 30.59 4.54 12.63
CA VAL A 37 31.16 5.58 11.76
C VAL A 37 30.07 6.22 10.91
N TRP A 38 30.09 7.56 10.81
CA TRP A 38 29.24 8.32 9.89
C TRP A 38 30.05 8.65 8.63
N GLN A 39 30.26 7.62 7.80
CA GLN A 39 31.18 7.66 6.67
C GLN A 39 30.71 8.65 5.61
N GLN A 40 31.50 9.69 5.35
CA GLN A 40 31.25 10.59 4.23
C GLN A 40 31.55 9.89 2.90
N VAL A 41 30.65 10.07 1.94
CA VAL A 41 30.75 9.53 0.59
C VAL A 41 30.55 10.66 -0.39
N THR A 42 31.56 10.93 -1.20
CA THR A 42 31.54 11.91 -2.28
C THR A 42 31.61 11.18 -3.61
N VAL A 43 30.62 11.41 -4.46
CA VAL A 43 30.56 10.91 -5.82
C VAL A 43 30.89 12.06 -6.77
N THR A 44 31.84 11.83 -7.68
CA THR A 44 32.18 12.75 -8.76
C THR A 44 32.08 12.06 -10.10
N ALA A 45 31.61 12.78 -11.11
CA ALA A 45 31.64 12.36 -12.50
C ALA A 45 32.01 13.56 -13.37
N THR A 46 32.76 13.32 -14.45
CA THR A 46 33.22 14.39 -15.35
C THR A 46 32.02 15.17 -15.90
N GLY A 47 32.04 16.50 -15.82
CA GLY A 47 30.94 17.33 -16.32
C GLY A 47 29.68 17.36 -15.44
N GLU A 48 29.69 16.70 -14.28
CA GLU A 48 28.59 16.71 -13.31
C GLU A 48 29.02 17.36 -11.98
N THR A 49 28.05 17.87 -11.22
CA THR A 49 28.32 18.45 -9.90
C THR A 49 28.58 17.34 -8.88
N PRO A 50 29.68 17.40 -8.10
CA PRO A 50 29.93 16.44 -7.02
C PRO A 50 28.77 16.37 -6.03
N VAL A 51 28.37 15.16 -5.67
CA VAL A 51 27.35 14.92 -4.64
C VAL A 51 28.04 14.31 -3.42
N THR A 52 27.88 14.94 -2.26
CA THR A 52 28.42 14.43 -0.98
C THR A 52 27.28 14.11 -0.03
N GLY A 53 27.34 12.93 0.57
CA GLY A 53 26.44 12.48 1.62
C GLY A 53 27.17 11.63 2.65
N ASN A 54 26.42 10.97 3.52
CA ASN A 54 26.99 10.10 4.55
C ASN A 54 26.22 8.78 4.63
N VAL A 55 26.93 7.72 4.98
CA VAL A 55 26.38 6.39 5.24
C VAL A 55 26.72 5.99 6.68
N PHE A 56 25.73 5.47 7.40
CA PHE A 56 25.98 4.90 8.73
C PHE A 56 26.63 3.54 8.61
N VAL A 57 27.76 3.36 9.28
CA VAL A 57 28.40 2.06 9.45
C VAL A 57 28.32 1.70 10.94
N PRO A 58 27.53 0.68 11.34
CA PRO A 58 27.43 0.27 12.73
C PRO A 58 28.77 -0.23 13.25
N ARG A 59 28.98 -0.23 14.56
CA ARG A 59 30.17 -0.86 15.15
C ARG A 59 30.15 -2.38 14.86
N THR A 60 31.30 -2.98 14.59
CA THR A 60 31.43 -4.44 14.50
C THR A 60 31.85 -5.04 15.86
N PRO A 61 31.20 -6.12 16.36
CA PRO A 61 29.97 -6.71 15.84
C PRO A 61 28.75 -5.84 16.11
N GLU A 62 27.75 -5.93 15.23
CA GLU A 62 26.45 -5.30 15.43
C GLU A 62 25.64 -6.12 16.44
N LEU A 63 25.12 -5.45 17.47
CA LEU A 63 24.43 -6.10 18.59
C LEU A 63 22.94 -5.81 18.55
N PHE A 64 22.15 -6.88 18.50
CA PHE A 64 20.70 -6.84 18.54
C PHE A 64 20.19 -7.28 19.91
N SER A 65 19.18 -6.59 20.43
CA SER A 65 18.50 -6.99 21.67
C SER A 65 16.99 -6.92 21.50
N TYR A 66 16.28 -7.64 22.37
CA TYR A 66 14.83 -7.77 22.35
C TYR A 66 14.28 -7.63 23.77
N ASP A 67 13.02 -7.23 23.90
CA ASP A 67 12.29 -7.32 25.16
C ASP A 67 11.75 -8.75 25.38
N LEU A 68 11.02 -8.97 26.48
CA LEU A 68 10.46 -10.28 26.84
C LEU A 68 9.35 -10.74 25.88
N ASP A 69 8.67 -9.80 25.23
CA ASP A 69 7.65 -10.08 24.23
C ASP A 69 8.26 -10.33 22.83
N GLY A 70 9.59 -10.17 22.70
CA GLY A 70 10.34 -10.43 21.48
C GLY A 70 10.32 -9.27 20.49
N ASN A 71 9.99 -8.05 20.91
CA ASN A 71 10.18 -6.87 20.08
C ASN A 71 11.64 -6.45 20.10
N MET A 72 12.21 -6.12 18.93
CA MET A 72 13.58 -5.63 18.84
C MET A 72 13.71 -4.29 19.57
N THR A 73 14.63 -4.17 20.52
CA THR A 73 14.88 -2.95 21.32
C THR A 73 16.12 -2.19 20.86
N THR A 74 17.08 -2.84 20.22
CA THR A 74 18.18 -2.20 19.48
C THR A 74 18.64 -3.06 18.31
N ASP A 75 19.08 -2.40 17.23
CA ASP A 75 19.73 -3.01 16.06
C ASP A 75 21.24 -2.67 16.01
N GLY A 76 21.82 -2.10 17.08
CA GLY A 76 23.19 -1.59 17.08
C GLY A 76 23.36 -0.20 16.45
N ARG A 77 22.33 0.35 15.80
CA ARG A 77 22.28 1.70 15.22
C ARG A 77 21.28 2.61 15.95
N ARG A 78 20.12 2.07 16.28
CA ARG A 78 18.95 2.74 16.84
C ARG A 78 18.44 1.95 18.05
N ASN A 79 17.69 2.66 18.88
CA ASN A 79 16.84 2.13 19.93
C ASN A 79 15.38 2.20 19.47
N TYR A 80 14.63 1.16 19.79
CA TYR A 80 13.23 0.98 19.45
C TYR A 80 12.42 0.94 20.74
N THR A 81 11.34 1.71 20.79
CA THR A 81 10.41 1.73 21.93
C THR A 81 9.05 1.27 21.46
N TRP A 82 8.45 0.36 22.24
CA TRP A 82 7.17 -0.27 21.96
C TRP A 82 6.17 0.12 23.05
N ASP A 83 4.88 0.16 22.72
CA ASP A 83 3.81 0.30 23.71
C ASP A 83 3.39 -1.07 24.27
N ALA A 84 2.46 -1.06 25.22
CA ALA A 84 1.94 -2.27 25.87
C ALA A 84 1.14 -3.20 24.92
N GLU A 85 0.82 -2.75 23.71
CA GLU A 85 0.14 -3.54 22.68
C GLU A 85 1.13 -4.04 21.61
N ASN A 86 2.44 -4.03 21.90
CA ASN A 86 3.51 -4.43 20.98
C ASN A 86 3.56 -3.62 19.68
N ARG A 87 3.19 -2.32 19.72
CA ARG A 87 3.29 -1.41 18.57
C ARG A 87 4.50 -0.49 18.70
N LEU A 88 5.20 -0.28 17.59
CA LEU A 88 6.41 0.56 17.56
C LEU A 88 6.04 2.04 17.69
N ILE A 89 6.29 2.64 18.84
CA ILE A 89 5.97 4.05 19.11
C ILE A 89 7.15 5.00 18.88
N ARG A 90 8.39 4.50 18.90
CA ARG A 90 9.57 5.35 18.66
C ARG A 90 10.77 4.58 18.11
N VAL A 91 11.46 5.20 17.15
CA VAL A 91 12.84 4.86 16.77
C VAL A 91 13.73 6.06 17.03
N GLN A 92 14.87 5.86 17.67
CA GLN A 92 15.84 6.92 17.93
C GLN A 92 17.27 6.41 17.77
N SER A 93 18.16 7.19 17.15
CA SER A 93 19.60 6.86 17.11
C SER A 93 20.17 6.71 18.51
N ARG A 94 21.08 5.74 18.69
CA ARG A 94 21.72 5.52 19.99
C ARG A 94 22.67 6.67 20.34
N SER A 95 22.82 6.96 21.63
CA SER A 95 23.66 8.05 22.13
C SER A 95 25.16 7.84 21.93
N ASP A 96 25.60 6.59 21.70
CA ASP A 96 26.99 6.22 21.41
C ASP A 96 27.33 6.32 19.91
N THR A 97 26.45 6.90 19.10
CA THR A 97 26.66 7.10 17.65
C THR A 97 27.01 8.55 17.33
N PRO A 98 27.67 8.84 16.18
CA PRO A 98 27.99 10.21 15.80
C PRO A 98 26.75 11.11 15.75
N GLN A 99 26.78 12.25 16.48
CA GLN A 99 25.61 13.11 16.64
C GLN A 99 25.00 13.62 15.33
N ALA A 100 25.81 13.82 14.29
CA ALA A 100 25.32 14.23 12.96
C ALA A 100 24.38 13.19 12.31
N SER A 101 24.50 11.90 12.69
CA SER A 101 23.63 10.83 12.21
C SER A 101 22.35 10.66 13.04
N TRP A 102 22.16 11.47 14.08
CA TRP A 102 21.03 11.28 14.99
C TRP A 102 19.71 11.65 14.34
N ARG A 103 18.79 10.68 14.39
CA ARG A 103 17.43 10.76 13.88
C ARG A 103 16.47 10.20 14.91
N ARG A 104 15.26 10.74 14.98
CA ARG A 104 14.19 10.21 15.83
C ARG A 104 12.87 10.28 15.08
N VAL A 105 12.07 9.23 15.19
CA VAL A 105 10.69 9.21 14.69
C VAL A 105 9.80 8.64 15.77
N GLU A 106 8.65 9.27 15.99
CA GLU A 106 7.63 8.86 16.93
C GLU A 106 6.30 8.67 16.21
N TRP A 107 5.55 7.63 16.59
CA TRP A 107 4.22 7.35 16.07
C TRP A 107 3.18 7.31 17.17
N GLN A 108 1.95 7.63 16.80
CA GLN A 108 0.78 7.47 17.64
C GLN A 108 -0.24 6.60 16.91
N TYR A 109 -0.99 5.83 17.69
CA TYR A 109 -1.96 4.86 17.20
C TYR A 109 -3.34 5.18 17.78
N ASP A 110 -4.40 4.85 17.04
CA ASP A 110 -5.75 4.82 17.59
C ASP A 110 -6.07 3.49 18.28
N ALA A 111 -7.26 3.37 18.84
CA ALA A 111 -7.75 2.17 19.53
C ALA A 111 -7.89 0.94 18.60
N LEU A 112 -7.86 1.13 17.27
CA LEU A 112 -7.88 0.04 16.30
C LEU A 112 -6.48 -0.37 15.84
N GLY A 113 -5.43 0.23 16.43
CA GLY A 113 -4.03 -0.06 16.06
C GLY A 113 -3.57 0.63 14.78
N ARG A 114 -4.30 1.62 14.28
CA ARG A 114 -3.94 2.36 13.07
C ARG A 114 -3.06 3.55 13.43
N ARG A 115 -2.00 3.78 12.64
CA ARG A 115 -1.15 4.97 12.80
C ARG A 115 -1.96 6.23 12.48
N ILE A 116 -2.01 7.17 13.42
CA ILE A 116 -2.73 8.45 13.30
C ILE A 116 -1.81 9.68 13.31
N ARG A 117 -0.56 9.52 13.75
CA ARG A 117 0.44 10.59 13.74
C ARG A 117 1.84 10.06 13.51
N GLN A 118 2.69 10.86 12.87
CA GLN A 118 4.13 10.66 12.83
C GLN A 118 4.85 11.98 13.05
N THR A 119 5.79 12.01 13.98
CA THR A 119 6.68 13.15 14.21
C THR A 119 8.12 12.74 13.95
N THR A 120 8.76 13.41 13.00
CA THR A 120 10.14 13.17 12.57
C THR A 120 11.03 14.27 13.10
N TRP A 121 12.19 13.88 13.63
CA TRP A 121 13.17 14.77 14.23
C TRP A 121 14.57 14.52 13.69
N MET A 122 15.33 15.60 13.57
CA MET A 122 16.77 15.58 13.33
C MET A 122 17.50 16.32 14.45
N TRP A 123 18.66 15.80 14.84
CA TRP A 123 19.52 16.48 15.79
C TRP A 123 20.26 17.63 15.10
N ASN A 124 20.19 18.83 15.66
CA ASN A 124 21.00 19.95 15.25
C ASN A 124 22.25 20.00 16.14
N THR A 125 23.41 19.65 15.57
CA THR A 125 24.69 19.62 16.28
C THR A 125 25.17 21.00 16.72
N SER A 126 24.74 22.06 16.03
CA SER A 126 25.14 23.44 16.36
C SER A 126 24.39 23.98 17.56
N SER A 127 23.08 23.69 17.66
CA SER A 127 22.26 24.10 18.81
C SER A 127 22.23 23.08 19.94
N GLY A 128 22.65 21.83 19.71
CA GLY A 128 22.58 20.75 20.69
C GLY A 128 21.13 20.37 21.03
N THR A 129 20.22 20.45 20.06
CA THR A 129 18.79 20.20 20.29
C THR A 129 18.16 19.37 19.18
N TRP A 130 17.12 18.60 19.54
CA TRP A 130 16.24 17.95 18.57
C TRP A 130 15.35 18.99 17.89
N GLN A 131 15.26 18.94 16.57
CA GLN A 131 14.41 19.81 15.76
C GLN A 131 13.37 18.97 15.02
N VAL A 132 12.10 19.37 15.08
CA VAL A 132 11.02 18.73 14.31
C VAL A 132 11.25 19.07 12.84
N THR A 133 11.29 18.05 12.00
CA THR A 133 11.41 18.21 10.55
C THR A 133 10.14 17.86 9.80
N GLU A 134 9.28 17.06 10.41
CA GLU A 134 7.95 16.72 9.89
C GLU A 134 7.05 16.34 11.05
N ASP A 135 5.81 16.81 11.07
CA ASP A 135 4.81 16.40 12.07
C ASP A 135 3.44 16.30 11.38
N LEU A 136 2.97 15.07 11.22
CA LEU A 136 1.85 14.72 10.36
C LEU A 136 0.74 14.03 11.13
N LYS A 137 -0.51 14.42 10.87
CA LYS A 137 -1.71 13.64 11.18
C LYS A 137 -2.10 12.82 9.97
N PHE A 138 -2.50 11.57 10.19
CA PHE A 138 -2.97 10.68 9.14
C PHE A 138 -4.48 10.56 9.17
N ILE A 139 -5.11 10.88 8.06
CA ILE A 139 -6.54 10.67 7.84
C ILE A 139 -6.69 9.39 7.04
N SER A 140 -7.55 8.50 7.51
CA SER A 140 -7.67 7.15 6.98
C SER A 140 -9.13 6.80 6.70
N ASP A 141 -9.37 6.08 5.60
CA ASP A 141 -10.70 5.55 5.28
C ASP A 141 -11.05 4.40 6.24
N PRO A 142 -12.16 4.45 6.99
CA PRO A 142 -12.52 3.38 7.93
C PRO A 142 -12.66 1.99 7.29
N LEU A 143 -12.87 1.90 5.97
CA LEU A 143 -12.95 0.62 5.27
C LEU A 143 -11.55 0.00 5.12
N LEU A 144 -11.41 -1.27 5.51
CA LEU A 144 -10.20 -2.09 5.31
C LEU A 144 -8.95 -1.58 6.06
N PHE A 145 -9.03 -1.56 7.39
CA PHE A 145 -7.96 -1.20 8.33
C PHE A 145 -7.41 0.23 8.19
N GLY A 146 -8.09 1.16 7.51
CA GLY A 146 -7.63 2.54 7.53
C GLY A 146 -6.51 2.85 6.56
N ARG A 147 -6.66 2.59 5.26
CA ARG A 147 -5.70 3.14 4.29
C ARG A 147 -5.67 4.65 4.43
N HIS A 148 -4.47 5.23 4.50
CA HIS A 148 -4.34 6.68 4.61
C HIS A 148 -4.81 7.34 3.31
N ILE A 149 -5.74 8.27 3.42
CA ILE A 149 -6.28 9.06 2.30
C ILE A 149 -5.71 10.47 2.27
N ALA A 150 -5.24 10.99 3.41
CA ALA A 150 -4.61 12.30 3.49
C ALA A 150 -3.60 12.40 4.65
N GLU A 151 -2.67 13.33 4.51
CA GLU A 151 -1.70 13.72 5.53
C GLU A 151 -1.77 15.22 5.74
N LEU A 152 -1.97 15.61 7.00
CA LEU A 152 -2.10 17.00 7.41
C LEU A 152 -0.93 17.39 8.29
N ARG A 153 -0.38 18.58 8.09
CA ARG A 153 0.61 19.13 9.01
C ARG A 153 -0.05 19.45 10.34
N VAL A 154 0.57 19.05 11.46
CA VAL A 154 -0.04 19.19 12.79
C VAL A 154 -0.26 20.65 13.18
N SER A 155 0.64 21.55 12.81
CA SER A 155 0.65 22.95 13.28
C SER A 155 -0.58 23.76 12.83
N ASP A 156 -1.13 23.45 11.66
CA ASP A 156 -2.16 24.26 11.01
C ASP A 156 -3.14 23.45 10.15
N ASN A 157 -3.06 22.12 10.20
CA ASN A 157 -3.87 21.19 9.40
C ASN A 157 -3.75 21.39 7.88
N ALA A 158 -2.69 22.06 7.40
CA ALA A 158 -2.46 22.19 5.96
C ALA A 158 -2.24 20.80 5.33
N LEU A 159 -2.85 20.56 4.17
CA LEU A 159 -2.62 19.35 3.40
C LEU A 159 -1.15 19.26 2.97
N VAL A 160 -0.56 18.09 3.18
CA VAL A 160 0.80 17.75 2.73
C VAL A 160 0.71 16.78 1.55
N ARG A 161 -0.16 15.76 1.67
CA ARG A 161 -0.35 14.70 0.67
C ARG A 161 -1.79 14.20 0.70
N THR A 162 -2.33 13.82 -0.44
CA THR A 162 -3.57 13.02 -0.54
C THR A 162 -3.35 11.82 -1.45
N TYR A 163 -4.13 10.79 -1.22
CA TYR A 163 -4.02 9.50 -1.91
C TYR A 163 -5.39 9.05 -2.38
N VAL A 164 -5.44 8.56 -3.62
CA VAL A 164 -6.62 7.87 -4.10
C VAL A 164 -6.28 6.41 -4.32
N TRP A 165 -7.13 5.57 -3.77
CA TRP A 165 -7.00 4.13 -3.80
C TRP A 165 -8.06 3.53 -4.71
N GLY A 166 -7.69 2.47 -5.40
CA GLY A 166 -8.55 1.62 -6.19
C GLY A 166 -8.23 0.16 -5.89
N LEU A 167 -8.72 -0.72 -6.76
CA LEU A 167 -8.42 -2.13 -6.68
C LEU A 167 -6.91 -2.37 -6.90
N ASP A 168 -6.37 -3.33 -6.16
CA ASP A 168 -5.01 -3.81 -6.28
C ASP A 168 -4.84 -4.80 -7.45
N LEU A 169 -3.65 -5.38 -7.60
CA LEU A 169 -3.36 -6.37 -8.66
C LEU A 169 -4.18 -7.66 -8.55
N SER A 170 -4.81 -7.90 -7.40
CA SER A 170 -5.73 -9.02 -7.18
C SER A 170 -7.20 -8.62 -7.36
N GLU A 171 -7.46 -7.41 -7.84
CA GLU A 171 -8.77 -6.79 -8.03
C GLU A 171 -9.55 -6.66 -6.70
N THR A 172 -8.83 -6.49 -5.59
CA THR A 172 -9.42 -6.26 -4.27
C THR A 172 -8.95 -4.92 -3.70
N LEU A 173 -9.65 -4.37 -2.71
CA LEU A 173 -9.18 -3.19 -1.99
C LEU A 173 -8.16 -3.54 -0.89
N GLU A 174 -7.74 -4.80 -0.85
CA GLU A 174 -7.28 -5.45 0.35
C GLU A 174 -5.76 -5.69 0.30
N GLY A 175 -5.25 -6.28 -0.76
CA GLY A 175 -3.86 -6.67 -0.96
C GLY A 175 -2.88 -5.55 -1.34
N VAL A 176 -1.77 -5.97 -1.93
CA VAL A 176 -0.62 -5.14 -2.30
C VAL A 176 -0.86 -4.46 -3.65
N GLY A 177 -0.71 -3.14 -3.67
CA GLY A 177 -1.05 -2.28 -4.80
C GLY A 177 -2.24 -1.38 -4.52
N GLY A 178 -2.83 -0.87 -5.60
CA GLY A 178 -4.09 -0.13 -5.57
C GLY A 178 -3.97 1.37 -5.29
N LEU A 179 -2.78 1.93 -5.04
CA LEU A 179 -2.59 3.38 -5.09
C LEU A 179 -2.75 3.86 -6.55
N LEU A 180 -3.77 4.64 -6.86
CA LEU A 180 -3.98 5.12 -8.23
C LEU A 180 -3.14 6.37 -8.49
N TRP A 181 -3.21 7.34 -7.57
CA TRP A 181 -2.39 8.54 -7.61
C TRP A 181 -2.14 9.13 -6.23
N VAL A 182 -1.08 9.92 -6.17
CA VAL A 182 -0.74 10.80 -5.05
C VAL A 182 -0.78 12.25 -5.51
N THR A 183 -1.39 13.13 -4.72
CA THR A 183 -1.30 14.58 -4.92
C THR A 183 -0.40 15.17 -3.84
N LEU A 184 0.58 15.96 -4.28
CA LEU A 184 1.55 16.62 -3.42
C LEU A 184 1.16 18.08 -3.24
N TYR A 185 1.39 18.61 -2.03
CA TYR A 185 1.05 19.97 -1.67
C TYR A 185 2.27 20.75 -1.18
N THR A 186 2.25 22.06 -1.34
CA THR A 186 3.26 22.97 -0.81
C THR A 186 3.14 23.06 0.71
N ALA A 187 4.13 23.69 1.34
CA ALA A 187 4.05 24.03 2.76
C ALA A 187 2.90 24.99 3.11
N PHE A 188 2.11 25.50 2.16
CA PHE A 188 0.93 26.33 2.43
C PHE A 188 -0.37 25.66 1.96
N GLY A 189 -0.34 24.35 1.67
CA GLY A 189 -1.52 23.58 1.26
C GLY A 189 -1.95 23.80 -0.19
N SER A 190 -1.14 24.45 -1.02
CA SER A 190 -1.42 24.58 -2.46
C SER A 190 -0.98 23.31 -3.21
N VAL A 191 -1.75 22.86 -4.20
CA VAL A 191 -1.39 21.68 -5.01
C VAL A 191 -0.10 21.97 -5.79
N VAL A 192 0.91 21.11 -5.64
CA VAL A 192 2.14 21.10 -6.46
C VAL A 192 1.91 20.27 -7.73
N GLY A 193 1.22 19.14 -7.59
CA GLY A 193 0.92 18.26 -8.72
C GLY A 193 0.32 16.93 -8.28
N THR A 194 -0.36 16.28 -9.23
CA THR A 194 -0.89 14.92 -9.09
C THR A 194 -0.02 13.95 -9.91
N HIS A 195 0.24 12.78 -9.34
CA HIS A 195 1.14 11.79 -9.91
C HIS A 195 0.50 10.40 -9.90
N PHE A 196 0.32 9.79 -11.06
CA PHE A 196 -0.18 8.43 -11.21
C PHE A 196 0.91 7.43 -10.80
N ALA A 197 0.54 6.40 -10.04
CA ALA A 197 1.48 5.36 -9.63
C ALA A 197 1.59 4.25 -10.68
N ALA A 198 2.82 3.80 -10.91
CA ALA A 198 3.14 2.66 -11.76
C ALA A 198 3.71 1.51 -10.91
N TYR A 199 3.45 0.27 -11.33
CA TYR A 199 3.72 -0.94 -10.55
C TYR A 199 4.59 -1.96 -11.28
N ASP A 200 5.31 -2.77 -10.52
CA ASP A 200 5.79 -4.07 -11.00
C ASP A 200 4.71 -5.17 -10.85
N GLY A 201 5.05 -6.38 -11.30
CA GLY A 201 4.14 -7.54 -11.22
C GLY A 201 3.81 -8.01 -9.79
N ASN A 202 4.51 -7.52 -8.77
CA ASN A 202 4.25 -7.85 -7.36
C ASN A 202 3.53 -6.72 -6.61
N GLY A 203 3.17 -5.64 -7.31
CA GLY A 203 2.42 -4.50 -6.77
C GLY A 203 3.29 -3.56 -5.93
N ASN A 204 4.60 -3.56 -6.14
CA ASN A 204 5.48 -2.51 -5.62
C ASN A 204 5.36 -1.27 -6.52
N VAL A 205 5.32 -0.08 -5.94
CA VAL A 205 5.35 1.17 -6.72
C VAL A 205 6.74 1.32 -7.32
N VAL A 206 6.87 1.30 -8.65
CA VAL A 206 8.15 1.45 -9.37
C VAL A 206 8.33 2.83 -10.00
N GLY A 207 7.26 3.62 -10.12
CA GLY A 207 7.35 4.96 -10.65
C GLY A 207 6.14 5.82 -10.38
N LEU A 208 6.32 7.12 -10.58
CA LEU A 208 5.26 8.12 -10.55
C LEU A 208 5.29 8.93 -11.85
N VAL A 209 4.13 9.16 -12.46
CA VAL A 209 4.00 9.92 -13.71
C VAL A 209 3.15 11.16 -13.46
N SER A 210 3.64 12.34 -13.86
CA SER A 210 2.89 13.59 -13.75
C SER A 210 1.58 13.49 -14.53
N SER A 211 0.45 13.80 -13.87
CA SER A 211 -0.86 13.80 -14.53
C SER A 211 -0.98 14.87 -15.61
N THR A 212 -0.24 15.97 -15.47
CA THR A 212 -0.28 17.12 -16.40
C THR A 212 0.72 16.97 -17.53
N ALA A 213 1.96 16.59 -17.22
CA ALA A 213 3.04 16.53 -18.21
C ALA A 213 3.20 15.15 -18.86
N GLY A 214 2.62 14.09 -18.27
CA GLY A 214 2.83 12.71 -18.73
C GLY A 214 4.27 12.21 -18.58
N THR A 215 5.13 12.94 -17.85
CA THR A 215 6.54 12.62 -17.65
C THR A 215 6.78 11.90 -16.33
N GLU A 216 7.83 11.08 -16.27
CA GLU A 216 8.27 10.41 -15.04
C GLU A 216 8.77 11.44 -14.01
N THR A 217 8.24 11.34 -12.79
CA THR A 217 8.52 12.26 -11.66
C THR A 217 9.16 11.55 -10.48
N ALA A 218 9.04 10.21 -10.43
CA ALA A 218 9.81 9.36 -9.54
C ALA A 218 10.04 7.99 -10.20
N ARG A 219 11.17 7.37 -9.88
CA ARG A 219 11.50 5.97 -10.18
C ARG A 219 12.06 5.29 -8.94
N TYR A 220 11.59 4.07 -8.70
CA TYR A 220 12.03 3.21 -7.61
C TYR A 220 12.43 1.83 -8.14
N GLU A 221 13.53 1.31 -7.64
CA GLU A 221 13.96 -0.07 -7.89
C GLU A 221 14.37 -0.70 -6.56
N TYR A 222 14.04 -1.97 -6.39
CA TYR A 222 14.18 -2.67 -5.11
C TYR A 222 15.05 -3.91 -5.25
N GLY A 223 15.79 -4.22 -4.19
CA GLY A 223 16.31 -5.55 -3.95
C GLY A 223 15.18 -6.53 -3.62
N PRO A 224 15.47 -7.84 -3.58
CA PRO A 224 14.45 -8.86 -3.34
C PRO A 224 13.67 -8.64 -2.04
N PHE A 225 14.33 -8.15 -0.99
CA PHE A 225 13.73 -7.90 0.32
C PHE A 225 13.23 -6.45 0.48
N GLY A 226 13.15 -5.68 -0.61
CA GLY A 226 12.58 -4.33 -0.60
C GLY A 226 13.57 -3.21 -0.31
N GLU A 227 14.87 -3.51 -0.22
CA GLU A 227 15.90 -2.49 -0.07
C GLU A 227 15.93 -1.60 -1.32
N PRO A 228 15.89 -0.26 -1.20
CA PRO A 228 15.93 0.60 -2.37
C PRO A 228 17.31 0.54 -3.05
N ILE A 229 17.34 0.11 -4.31
CA ILE A 229 18.50 0.19 -5.21
C ILE A 229 18.52 1.55 -5.92
N ARG A 230 17.33 2.07 -6.25
CA ARG A 230 17.12 3.38 -6.88
C ARG A 230 15.97 4.11 -6.21
N VAL A 231 16.20 5.39 -5.91
CA VAL A 231 15.16 6.36 -5.56
C VAL A 231 15.54 7.66 -6.25
N SER A 232 14.91 7.96 -7.39
CA SER A 232 15.28 9.12 -8.21
C SER A 232 14.06 9.87 -8.71
N GLY A 233 14.19 11.18 -8.92
CA GLY A 233 13.12 12.07 -9.36
C GLY A 233 12.62 13.00 -8.26
N LEU A 234 12.06 14.14 -8.65
CA LEU A 234 11.68 15.23 -7.73
C LEU A 234 10.58 14.81 -6.75
N ALA A 235 9.68 13.90 -7.15
CA ALA A 235 8.61 13.40 -6.30
C ALA A 235 9.00 12.15 -5.49
N ALA A 236 10.21 11.60 -5.68
CA ALA A 236 10.57 10.28 -5.19
C ALA A 236 10.62 10.19 -3.66
N THR A 237 11.24 11.18 -3.02
CA THR A 237 11.32 11.24 -1.55
C THR A 237 9.99 11.68 -0.92
N LEU A 238 9.11 12.31 -1.69
CA LEU A 238 7.83 12.85 -1.23
C LEU A 238 6.72 11.81 -1.18
N ASN A 239 6.77 10.77 -2.01
CA ASN A 239 5.81 9.67 -1.93
C ASN A 239 6.26 8.63 -0.88
N PRO A 240 5.44 8.38 0.16
CA PRO A 240 5.80 7.40 1.18
C PRO A 240 5.42 5.96 0.80
N PHE A 241 4.53 5.72 -0.17
CA PHE A 241 4.09 4.36 -0.52
C PHE A 241 4.98 3.75 -1.60
N ARG A 242 5.72 2.69 -1.26
CA ARG A 242 6.79 2.14 -2.12
C ARG A 242 6.72 0.61 -2.23
N PHE A 243 7.65 -0.08 -1.59
CA PHE A 243 7.69 -1.54 -1.54
C PHE A 243 6.42 -2.09 -0.90
N SER A 244 5.82 -3.09 -1.55
CA SER A 244 4.52 -3.68 -1.27
C SER A 244 3.38 -2.67 -1.12
N THR A 245 3.52 -1.49 -1.75
CA THR A 245 2.63 -0.34 -1.58
C THR A 245 2.41 0.01 -0.10
N LYS A 246 3.42 -0.23 0.74
CA LYS A 246 3.42 0.10 2.16
C LYS A 246 4.20 1.39 2.41
N ARG A 247 3.85 2.04 3.52
CA ARG A 247 4.44 3.32 3.92
C ARG A 247 5.90 3.09 4.31
N THR A 248 6.83 3.65 3.57
CA THR A 248 8.26 3.68 3.90
C THR A 248 8.58 4.95 4.67
N CYS A 249 9.22 4.80 5.82
CA CYS A 249 9.72 5.92 6.60
C CYS A 249 11.17 6.25 6.17
N ASN A 250 11.36 7.29 5.36
CA ASN A 250 12.69 7.70 4.85
C ASN A 250 13.74 7.95 5.96
N THR A 251 13.32 8.28 7.18
CA THR A 251 14.22 8.56 8.29
C THR A 251 14.73 7.30 8.99
N THR A 252 13.93 6.24 8.99
CA THR A 252 14.25 4.95 9.66
C THR A 252 14.56 3.84 8.68
N ASP A 253 14.26 4.01 7.40
CA ASP A 253 14.35 2.99 6.34
C ASP A 253 13.42 1.79 6.58
N LEU A 254 12.52 1.88 7.57
CA LEU A 254 11.51 0.85 7.84
C LEU A 254 10.33 0.98 6.89
N VAL A 255 9.80 -0.17 6.48
CA VAL A 255 8.52 -0.27 5.81
C VAL A 255 7.46 -0.60 6.86
N LEU A 256 6.52 0.31 7.03
CA LEU A 256 5.50 0.25 8.05
C LEU A 256 4.26 -0.44 7.45
N TYR A 257 4.13 -1.72 7.77
CA TYR A 257 2.87 -2.44 7.58
C TYR A 257 1.88 -2.01 8.66
N GLU A 258 0.68 -2.55 8.57
CA GLU A 258 -0.43 -2.26 9.45
C GLU A 258 -0.12 -2.74 10.87
N TYR A 259 0.26 -4.02 11.03
CA TYR A 259 0.51 -4.63 12.34
C TYR A 259 1.98 -4.71 12.75
N ARG A 260 2.92 -4.67 11.79
CA ARG A 260 4.35 -4.80 12.06
C ARG A 260 5.20 -3.80 11.31
N ALA A 261 6.33 -3.44 11.90
CA ALA A 261 7.40 -2.76 11.17
C ALA A 261 8.33 -3.80 10.53
N TYR A 262 8.64 -3.61 9.25
CA TYR A 262 9.55 -4.44 8.48
C TYR A 262 10.86 -3.68 8.23
N SER A 263 11.99 -4.37 8.39
CA SER A 263 13.31 -3.86 7.99
C SER A 263 13.75 -4.55 6.70
N PRO A 264 13.72 -3.85 5.55
CA PRO A 264 14.26 -4.38 4.30
C PRO A 264 15.72 -4.77 4.43
N CYS A 265 16.54 -3.93 5.08
CA CYS A 265 17.98 -4.16 5.25
C CYS A 265 18.30 -5.45 6.03
N LEU A 266 17.42 -5.87 6.95
CA LEU A 266 17.57 -7.11 7.71
C LEU A 266 16.78 -8.28 7.08
N GLY A 267 15.95 -8.02 6.07
CA GLY A 267 15.04 -8.99 5.48
C GLY A 267 14.03 -9.59 6.46
N ARG A 268 13.64 -8.87 7.53
CA ARG A 268 12.83 -9.43 8.63
C ARG A 268 11.93 -8.43 9.36
N TRP A 269 10.95 -8.95 10.08
CA TRP A 269 10.08 -8.17 10.96
C TRP A 269 10.81 -7.71 12.23
N MET A 270 10.43 -6.55 12.75
CA MET A 270 11.01 -5.94 13.96
C MET A 270 10.40 -6.47 15.26
N SER A 271 9.27 -7.17 15.18
CA SER A 271 8.56 -7.82 16.28
C SER A 271 8.10 -9.22 15.88
N ARG A 272 7.74 -10.05 16.86
CA ARG A 272 7.12 -11.36 16.63
C ARG A 272 5.77 -11.19 15.92
N ASP A 273 5.37 -12.23 15.19
CA ASP A 273 4.05 -12.28 14.54
C ASP A 273 2.91 -12.26 15.57
N PRO A 274 1.96 -11.31 15.50
CA PRO A 274 0.80 -11.27 16.40
C PRO A 274 -0.13 -12.47 16.26
N VAL A 275 -0.14 -13.16 15.12
CA VAL A 275 -0.88 -14.43 14.94
C VAL A 275 -0.01 -15.67 15.21
N GLU A 276 1.17 -15.44 15.78
CA GLU A 276 2.10 -16.47 16.25
C GLU A 276 2.44 -17.50 15.15
N GLU A 277 2.56 -18.77 15.49
CA GLU A 277 2.95 -19.84 14.56
C GLU A 277 1.92 -20.08 13.45
N THR A 278 0.73 -19.49 13.54
CA THR A 278 -0.26 -19.49 12.45
C THR A 278 0.26 -18.73 11.23
N GLY A 279 1.08 -17.70 11.43
CA GLY A 279 1.76 -16.96 10.36
C GLY A 279 2.96 -17.71 9.77
N GLY A 280 3.54 -18.64 10.54
CA GLY A 280 4.65 -19.51 10.16
C GLY A 280 5.59 -19.81 11.32
N GLY A 281 6.41 -20.87 11.20
CA GLY A 281 7.30 -21.31 12.28
C GLY A 281 8.45 -20.35 12.65
N ASN A 282 8.73 -19.35 11.82
CA ASN A 282 9.67 -18.27 12.15
C ASN A 282 8.89 -16.96 12.28
N LEU A 283 8.68 -16.52 13.51
CA LEU A 283 7.86 -15.36 13.86
C LEU A 283 8.43 -14.01 13.40
N TYR A 284 9.69 -13.99 12.95
CA TYR A 284 10.34 -12.81 12.37
C TYR A 284 10.50 -12.92 10.85
N GLY A 285 10.20 -14.08 10.28
CA GLY A 285 10.43 -14.37 8.87
C GLY A 285 9.56 -13.50 7.96
N PHE A 286 10.17 -12.82 7.00
CA PHE A 286 9.43 -12.14 5.95
C PHE A 286 9.10 -13.13 4.83
N VAL A 287 7.81 -13.38 4.63
CA VAL A 287 7.23 -14.10 3.47
C VAL A 287 7.94 -15.41 3.09
N PHE A 288 8.33 -16.19 4.10
CA PHE A 288 9.06 -17.46 3.98
C PHE A 288 10.41 -17.35 3.23
N GLY A 289 11.04 -16.17 3.24
CA GLY A 289 12.30 -15.93 2.53
C GLY A 289 12.16 -15.90 1.01
N ASN A 290 10.93 -15.79 0.49
CA ASN A 290 10.65 -15.77 -0.95
C ASN A 290 9.79 -14.55 -1.36
N PRO A 291 10.30 -13.32 -1.18
CA PRO A 291 9.56 -12.08 -1.45
C PRO A 291 9.30 -11.81 -2.94
N LEU A 292 9.93 -12.58 -3.84
CA LEU A 292 9.65 -12.51 -5.27
C LEU A 292 8.33 -13.20 -5.64
N ASN A 293 7.88 -14.19 -4.86
CA ASN A 293 6.69 -14.99 -5.16
C ASN A 293 5.56 -14.84 -4.12
N ASN A 294 5.89 -14.27 -2.97
CA ASN A 294 4.98 -14.09 -1.84
C ASN A 294 4.95 -12.61 -1.44
N PHE A 295 3.84 -12.20 -0.85
CA PHE A 295 3.67 -10.89 -0.25
C PHE A 295 3.03 -11.05 1.13
N ASP A 296 3.22 -10.09 2.02
CA ASP A 296 2.36 -9.98 3.20
C ASP A 296 1.40 -8.82 2.95
N ARG A 297 0.13 -8.98 3.30
CA ARG A 297 -0.85 -7.92 3.12
C ARG A 297 -0.87 -6.95 4.30
N LEU A 298 -0.75 -7.46 5.53
CA LEU A 298 -1.02 -6.70 6.76
C LEU A 298 0.17 -6.71 7.73
N GLY A 299 1.16 -7.55 7.45
CA GLY A 299 2.19 -7.94 8.39
C GLY A 299 1.72 -9.02 9.36
N LEU A 300 0.89 -9.97 8.92
CA LEU A 300 0.38 -11.07 9.77
C LEU A 300 0.55 -12.46 9.13
N SER A 301 0.64 -12.54 7.81
CA SER A 301 0.79 -13.83 7.13
C SER A 301 1.18 -13.60 5.68
N ALA A 302 2.05 -14.47 5.17
CA ALA A 302 2.40 -14.43 3.76
C ALA A 302 1.24 -14.94 2.89
N GLY A 303 0.68 -14.05 2.08
CA GLY A 303 -0.08 -14.40 0.91
C GLY A 303 0.85 -14.91 -0.20
N LYS A 304 0.45 -15.98 -0.88
CA LYS A 304 1.06 -16.30 -2.18
C LYS A 304 0.42 -15.40 -3.23
N CYS A 305 1.22 -14.89 -4.15
CA CYS A 305 0.70 -14.56 -5.48
C CYS A 305 0.23 -15.89 -6.08
N ARG A 306 -1.04 -16.25 -5.84
CA ARG A 306 -1.73 -17.10 -6.79
C ARG A 306 -1.94 -16.17 -7.97
N GLU A 307 -1.12 -16.34 -9.00
CA GLU A 307 -1.44 -15.87 -10.34
C GLU A 307 -2.96 -16.00 -10.58
N ALA A 308 -3.51 -15.19 -11.47
CA ALA A 308 -4.89 -15.27 -11.96
C ALA A 308 -5.24 -16.62 -12.65
N ILE A 309 -4.54 -17.69 -12.31
CA ILE A 309 -4.75 -19.09 -12.66
C ILE A 309 -5.20 -19.78 -11.36
N GLY A 310 -6.45 -20.20 -11.32
CA GLY A 310 -7.00 -20.98 -10.22
C GLY A 310 -6.21 -22.27 -9.96
N LYS A 311 -6.44 -22.88 -8.78
CA LYS A 311 -5.84 -24.19 -8.43
C LYS A 311 -6.00 -25.17 -9.61
N LYS A 312 -4.89 -25.84 -9.96
CA LYS A 312 -4.77 -26.85 -11.04
C LYS A 312 -4.76 -26.29 -12.48
N GLY A 313 -4.25 -25.09 -12.71
CA GLY A 313 -4.03 -24.61 -14.08
C GLY A 313 -5.33 -24.24 -14.82
N LYS A 314 -6.43 -24.00 -14.10
CA LYS A 314 -7.69 -23.55 -14.69
C LYS A 314 -7.81 -22.03 -14.60
N PRO A 315 -8.29 -21.34 -15.64
CA PRO A 315 -8.45 -19.88 -15.62
C PRO A 315 -9.37 -19.45 -14.49
N ARG A 316 -9.00 -18.37 -13.78
CA ARG A 316 -9.80 -17.78 -12.72
C ARG A 316 -10.82 -16.82 -13.34
N ILE A 317 -12.09 -17.02 -13.03
CA ILE A 317 -13.22 -16.17 -13.41
C ILE A 317 -13.01 -14.79 -12.78
N VAL A 318 -12.94 -13.77 -13.63
CA VAL A 318 -12.97 -12.34 -13.25
C VAL A 318 -14.42 -11.89 -13.23
N PHE A 319 -14.86 -11.32 -12.11
CA PHE A 319 -16.20 -10.72 -12.00
C PHE A 319 -16.10 -9.24 -12.37
N GLU A 320 -16.81 -8.82 -13.39
CA GLU A 320 -17.11 -7.40 -13.58
C GLU A 320 -18.40 -7.10 -12.80
N TYR A 321 -18.33 -6.21 -11.79
CA TYR A 321 -19.50 -5.86 -10.99
C TYR A 321 -20.48 -5.04 -11.84
N SER A 322 -21.53 -5.69 -12.32
CA SER A 322 -22.82 -5.01 -12.48
C SER A 322 -23.56 -5.11 -11.15
N PRO A 323 -24.14 -4.02 -10.61
CA PRO A 323 -24.94 -4.11 -9.39
C PRO A 323 -26.04 -5.16 -9.58
N PRO A 324 -26.33 -5.98 -8.55
CA PRO A 324 -27.37 -6.98 -8.65
C PRO A 324 -28.68 -6.25 -8.98
N LYS A 325 -29.34 -6.63 -10.08
CA LYS A 325 -30.78 -6.41 -10.23
C LYS A 325 -31.47 -7.40 -9.30
N GLY A 326 -31.43 -7.11 -8.00
CA GLY A 326 -31.95 -7.98 -6.96
C GLY A 326 -33.47 -8.03 -6.96
N GLY A 327 -34.02 -9.23 -7.12
CA GLY A 327 -35.35 -9.59 -6.66
C GLY A 327 -35.29 -11.00 -6.06
N TRP A 328 -35.86 -11.21 -4.88
CA TRP A 328 -35.99 -12.52 -4.25
C TRP A 328 -37.35 -13.13 -4.58
N ARG A 329 -37.43 -14.46 -4.77
CA ARG A 329 -38.70 -15.22 -4.77
C ARG A 329 -38.78 -16.09 -3.53
N GLY A 330 -39.72 -15.80 -2.65
CA GLY A 330 -40.09 -16.70 -1.55
C GLY A 330 -41.33 -17.51 -1.91
N LYS A 331 -41.32 -18.82 -1.62
CA LYS A 331 -42.53 -19.66 -1.64
C LYS A 331 -42.99 -19.88 -0.20
N LEU A 332 -44.08 -19.23 0.20
CA LEU A 332 -44.86 -19.67 1.35
C LEU A 332 -45.90 -20.67 0.83
N GLY A 333 -46.36 -21.60 1.68
CA GLY A 333 -47.30 -22.67 1.33
C GLY A 333 -48.66 -22.23 0.75
N PHE A 334 -48.86 -20.95 0.41
CA PHE A 334 -50.05 -20.38 -0.22
C PHE A 334 -49.76 -19.35 -1.34
N GLY A 335 -48.58 -19.36 -1.99
CA GLY A 335 -48.31 -18.60 -3.23
C GLY A 335 -47.02 -17.77 -3.27
N ASP A 336 -46.71 -17.22 -4.46
CA ASP A 336 -45.55 -16.36 -4.73
C ASP A 336 -45.78 -14.92 -4.22
N VAL A 337 -44.84 -14.33 -3.48
CA VAL A 337 -44.88 -12.92 -3.04
C VAL A 337 -43.54 -12.22 -3.33
N LEU A 338 -43.58 -10.97 -3.80
CA LEU A 338 -42.42 -10.10 -4.08
C LEU A 338 -42.40 -8.89 -3.13
N GLY A 339 -41.25 -8.55 -2.54
CA GLY A 339 -41.10 -7.38 -1.66
C GLY A 339 -39.67 -7.14 -1.14
N SER A 340 -39.40 -5.92 -0.64
CA SER A 340 -38.13 -5.48 -0.02
C SER A 340 -38.14 -5.63 1.51
N ALA A 341 -36.96 -5.69 2.12
CA ALA A 341 -36.68 -6.29 3.42
C ALA A 341 -37.46 -5.71 4.62
N GLN A 342 -38.40 -6.50 5.16
CA GLN A 342 -38.75 -6.54 6.59
C GLN A 342 -39.00 -8.00 7.02
N ALA A 343 -38.56 -8.32 8.24
CA ALA A 343 -38.39 -9.67 8.77
C ALA A 343 -39.62 -10.59 8.62
N GLN A 344 -39.43 -11.76 8.01
CA GLN A 344 -40.36 -12.89 8.10
C GLN A 344 -39.58 -14.22 8.17
N MET A 345 -40.17 -15.23 8.82
CA MET A 345 -39.58 -16.57 8.96
C MET A 345 -39.58 -17.28 7.59
N VAL A 346 -38.38 -17.49 7.03
CA VAL A 346 -38.20 -18.21 5.76
C VAL A 346 -37.44 -19.51 6.05
N HIS A 347 -38.05 -20.65 5.71
CA HIS A 347 -37.45 -21.98 5.95
C HIS A 347 -36.34 -22.32 4.94
N LYS A 348 -36.42 -21.78 3.72
CA LYS A 348 -35.44 -21.97 2.63
C LYS A 348 -35.36 -20.73 1.76
N ILE A 349 -34.14 -20.28 1.47
CA ILE A 349 -33.87 -19.15 0.57
C ILE A 349 -33.18 -19.69 -0.68
N TYR A 350 -33.71 -19.34 -1.86
CA TYR A 350 -33.05 -19.59 -3.15
C TYR A 350 -32.48 -18.27 -3.66
N ILE A 351 -31.15 -18.19 -3.76
CA ILE A 351 -30.42 -17.04 -4.29
C ILE A 351 -30.10 -17.31 -5.75
N ARG A 352 -30.66 -16.52 -6.68
CA ARG A 352 -30.23 -16.53 -8.08
C ARG A 352 -29.43 -15.27 -8.37
N TRP A 353 -28.22 -15.41 -8.89
CA TRP A 353 -27.44 -14.28 -9.39
C TRP A 353 -26.94 -14.53 -10.81
N GLU A 354 -26.85 -13.44 -11.57
CA GLU A 354 -26.33 -13.38 -12.93
C GLU A 354 -25.13 -12.45 -12.93
N ALA A 355 -23.99 -12.92 -13.42
CA ALA A 355 -22.75 -12.14 -13.47
C ALA A 355 -22.18 -12.13 -14.90
N ALA A 356 -21.70 -10.97 -15.34
CA ALA A 356 -20.86 -10.89 -16.53
C ALA A 356 -19.45 -11.42 -16.18
N VAL A 357 -18.90 -12.25 -17.04
CA VAL A 357 -17.66 -13.00 -16.80
C VAL A 357 -16.76 -12.93 -18.01
N ALA A 358 -15.46 -12.70 -17.80
CA ALA A 358 -14.42 -12.89 -18.80
C ALA A 358 -13.60 -14.15 -18.45
N VAL A 359 -13.31 -14.98 -19.47
CA VAL A 359 -12.58 -16.24 -19.33
C VAL A 359 -11.47 -16.30 -20.37
N LEU A 360 -10.22 -16.43 -19.92
CA LEU A 360 -9.08 -16.70 -20.79
C LEU A 360 -9.04 -18.20 -21.15
N CYS A 361 -9.36 -18.56 -22.39
CA CYS A 361 -9.15 -19.91 -22.92
C CYS A 361 -7.76 -20.00 -23.57
N ILE A 362 -7.05 -21.10 -23.31
CA ILE A 362 -5.76 -21.40 -23.95
C ILE A 362 -6.00 -22.49 -25.00
N CYS A 363 -5.72 -22.19 -26.26
CA CYS A 363 -5.86 -23.09 -27.39
C CYS A 363 -4.48 -23.41 -28.02
N PRO A 364 -4.34 -24.49 -28.82
CA PRO A 364 -3.06 -24.86 -29.43
C PRO A 364 -2.45 -23.77 -30.34
N THR A 365 -3.27 -22.85 -30.86
CA THR A 365 -2.86 -21.76 -31.75
C THR A 365 -2.67 -20.41 -31.06
N GLY A 366 -2.86 -20.33 -29.73
CA GLY A 366 -2.72 -19.09 -28.95
C GLY A 366 -3.70 -18.97 -27.78
N CYS A 367 -3.65 -17.83 -27.09
CA CYS A 367 -4.58 -17.50 -26.01
C CYS A 367 -5.72 -16.59 -26.51
N GLU A 368 -6.95 -16.85 -26.06
CA GLU A 368 -8.15 -16.11 -26.44
C GLU A 368 -8.96 -15.74 -25.19
N ILE A 369 -9.41 -14.49 -25.06
CA ILE A 369 -10.31 -14.06 -23.97
C ILE A 369 -11.75 -14.09 -24.49
N ARG A 370 -12.63 -14.81 -23.80
CA ARG A 370 -14.06 -14.93 -24.10
C ARG A 370 -14.90 -14.28 -23.02
N TYR A 371 -15.96 -13.59 -23.41
CA TYR A 371 -16.89 -12.90 -22.50
C TYR A 371 -18.24 -13.61 -22.51
N GLY A 372 -18.96 -13.61 -21.38
CA GLY A 372 -20.29 -14.21 -21.29
C GLY A 372 -21.01 -13.92 -19.98
N THR A 373 -22.25 -14.40 -19.84
CA THR A 373 -23.05 -14.23 -18.63
C THR A 373 -23.24 -15.59 -17.94
N ARG A 374 -22.87 -15.66 -16.66
CA ARG A 374 -23.05 -16.85 -15.81
C ARG A 374 -24.25 -16.65 -14.90
N ILE A 375 -25.14 -17.64 -14.86
CA ILE A 375 -26.30 -17.68 -13.97
C ILE A 375 -26.08 -18.81 -12.95
N GLN A 376 -26.19 -18.52 -11.66
CA GLN A 376 -26.08 -19.52 -10.60
C GLN A 376 -27.19 -19.38 -9.55
N GLU A 377 -27.65 -20.52 -9.05
CA GLU A 377 -28.74 -20.66 -8.07
C GLU A 377 -28.19 -21.41 -6.84
N ASP A 378 -28.18 -20.77 -5.67
CA ASP A 378 -27.71 -21.33 -4.40
C ASP A 378 -28.90 -21.49 -3.41
N GLU A 379 -28.92 -22.56 -2.60
CA GLU A 379 -29.99 -22.86 -1.63
C GLU A 379 -29.43 -22.87 -0.19
N GLU A 380 -30.01 -22.07 0.72
CA GLU A 380 -29.65 -22.04 2.15
C GLU A 380 -30.84 -22.40 3.08
N HIS A 381 -30.55 -23.14 4.16
CA HIS A 381 -31.49 -23.52 5.24
C HIS A 381 -31.21 -22.70 6.51
N GLY A 382 -32.19 -21.95 7.03
CA GLY A 382 -32.00 -21.09 8.22
C GLY A 382 -32.42 -21.77 9.53
N ASN A 383 -31.58 -21.69 10.58
CA ASN A 383 -31.92 -22.05 11.96
C ASN A 383 -31.54 -20.90 12.91
N TRP A 384 -32.54 -20.27 13.57
CA TRP A 384 -32.34 -19.42 14.74
C TRP A 384 -33.38 -19.76 15.84
N LEU A 385 -32.89 -19.81 17.09
CA LEU A 385 -33.57 -20.30 18.31
C LEU A 385 -34.72 -19.39 18.81
N VAL A 386 -35.59 -20.00 19.60
CA VAL A 386 -36.88 -19.55 20.16
C VAL A 386 -36.85 -18.19 20.90
N TYR A 387 -37.92 -17.43 20.68
CA TYR A 387 -38.16 -16.00 20.98
C TYR A 387 -38.82 -15.77 22.37
N ASP A 388 -38.28 -14.85 23.18
CA ASP A 388 -39.02 -14.14 24.25
C ASP A 388 -39.39 -12.74 23.72
N PRO A 389 -40.68 -12.44 23.49
CA PRO A 389 -41.13 -11.16 22.92
C PRO A 389 -40.93 -9.94 23.82
N THR A 390 -40.64 -10.13 25.11
CA THR A 390 -40.66 -9.04 26.11
C THR A 390 -39.28 -8.54 26.50
N LYS A 391 -38.21 -9.16 26.01
CA LYS A 391 -36.83 -8.68 26.15
C LYS A 391 -36.30 -8.27 24.79
N LEU A 392 -36.38 -6.98 24.47
CA LEU A 392 -35.62 -6.41 23.34
C LEU A 392 -34.12 -6.63 23.61
N PRO A 393 -33.36 -7.31 22.73
CA PRO A 393 -31.91 -7.30 22.80
C PRO A 393 -31.43 -5.87 22.52
N GLN A 394 -30.80 -5.25 23.51
CA GLN A 394 -29.95 -4.09 23.25
C GLN A 394 -28.71 -4.58 22.51
N SER A 395 -28.56 -4.15 21.25
CA SER A 395 -27.29 -4.24 20.52
C SER A 395 -26.20 -3.52 21.36
N PRO A 396 -25.02 -4.13 21.59
CA PRO A 396 -23.90 -3.43 22.22
C PRO A 396 -23.30 -2.33 21.32
N PHE A 397 -23.78 -2.24 20.07
CA PHE A 397 -23.53 -1.11 19.18
C PHE A 397 -24.83 -0.31 19.05
N PRO A 398 -25.04 0.76 19.85
CA PRO A 398 -25.94 1.80 19.41
C PRO A 398 -25.36 2.31 18.09
N VAL A 399 -26.09 2.15 16.98
CA VAL A 399 -25.81 2.88 15.75
C VAL A 399 -26.22 4.32 16.05
N PRO A 400 -25.30 5.27 16.30
CA PRO A 400 -25.69 6.65 16.48
C PRO A 400 -25.79 7.23 15.06
N GLN A 401 -26.95 7.81 14.75
CA GLN A 401 -27.22 8.73 13.64
C GLN A 401 -26.25 8.66 12.44
N SER A 402 -26.75 7.97 11.42
CA SER A 402 -26.34 7.95 10.02
C SER A 402 -25.05 8.71 9.66
N ILE A 403 -24.11 8.01 9.03
CA ILE A 403 -22.91 8.54 8.36
C ILE A 403 -23.19 9.80 7.50
N TRP A 404 -24.42 9.94 7.00
CA TRP A 404 -24.91 11.10 6.26
C TRP A 404 -25.09 12.39 7.11
N GLU A 405 -25.39 12.28 8.39
CA GLU A 405 -25.46 13.42 9.32
C GLU A 405 -24.07 13.90 9.75
N ILE A 406 -23.10 12.99 9.90
CA ILE A 406 -21.69 13.35 10.14
C ILE A 406 -21.10 14.03 8.90
N ILE A 407 -21.35 13.49 7.70
CA ILE A 407 -20.96 14.12 6.43
C ILE A 407 -21.69 15.48 6.27
N GLY A 408 -22.96 15.56 6.63
CA GLY A 408 -23.74 16.80 6.63
C GLY A 408 -23.21 17.85 7.61
N GLN A 409 -22.75 17.45 8.80
CA GLN A 409 -22.14 18.34 9.80
C GLN A 409 -20.75 18.80 9.35
N LEU A 410 -19.93 17.93 8.76
CA LEU A 410 -18.61 18.30 8.21
C LEU A 410 -18.72 19.25 7.01
N ILE A 411 -19.83 19.22 6.26
CA ILE A 411 -20.19 20.19 5.22
C ILE A 411 -20.71 21.49 5.84
N ALA A 412 -21.57 21.41 6.86
CA ALA A 412 -22.13 22.58 7.55
C ALA A 412 -21.09 23.38 8.35
N ASP A 413 -20.05 22.71 8.85
CA ASP A 413 -18.94 23.30 9.61
C ASP A 413 -17.83 23.89 8.70
N GLY A 414 -18.00 23.84 7.37
CA GLY A 414 -17.07 24.43 6.40
C GLY A 414 -15.70 23.72 6.29
N ILE A 415 -15.54 22.55 6.92
CA ILE A 415 -14.26 21.80 6.91
C ILE A 415 -13.96 21.22 5.52
N LEU A 416 -15.01 20.83 4.77
CA LEU A 416 -14.89 20.34 3.39
C LEU A 416 -14.77 21.46 2.35
N GLU A 417 -15.06 22.73 2.67
CA GLU A 417 -14.88 23.86 1.74
C GLU A 417 -13.39 24.28 1.61
N LEU A 418 -12.56 23.96 2.59
CA LEU A 418 -11.09 24.10 2.51
C LEU A 418 -10.43 23.07 1.59
N LEU A 419 -11.14 21.98 1.27
CA LEU A 419 -10.80 21.04 0.21
C LEU A 419 -11.46 21.53 -1.07
N GLY A 420 -10.89 22.59 -1.66
CA GLY A 420 -11.34 23.10 -2.95
C GLY A 420 -11.54 21.95 -3.97
N PRO A 421 -12.48 22.11 -4.92
CA PRO A 421 -12.93 21.03 -5.79
C PRO A 421 -11.73 20.35 -6.46
N ALA A 422 -11.69 19.01 -6.38
CA ALA A 422 -10.76 18.20 -7.16
C ALA A 422 -10.75 18.70 -8.62
N PRO A 423 -9.58 18.78 -9.28
CA PRO A 423 -9.50 19.34 -10.63
C PRO A 423 -10.26 18.44 -11.60
N VAL A 424 -11.49 18.84 -11.90
CA VAL A 424 -12.25 18.44 -13.08
C VAL A 424 -11.57 19.13 -14.28
N PRO A 425 -11.44 18.48 -15.46
CA PRO A 425 -10.80 19.07 -16.64
C PRO A 425 -11.32 20.49 -16.92
N MET A 426 -10.40 21.41 -17.25
CA MET A 426 -10.67 22.84 -17.22
C MET A 426 -11.59 23.33 -18.36
N ASP A 427 -11.82 22.51 -19.39
CA ASP A 427 -12.84 22.76 -20.39
C ASP A 427 -13.38 21.48 -21.06
N ASP A 428 -14.50 21.61 -21.77
CA ASP A 428 -15.15 20.52 -22.51
C ASP A 428 -14.23 19.95 -23.62
N ASN A 429 -13.23 20.70 -24.08
CA ASN A 429 -12.30 20.24 -25.11
C ASN A 429 -11.26 19.25 -24.55
N GLU A 430 -10.80 19.42 -23.32
CA GLU A 430 -9.92 18.46 -22.64
C GLU A 430 -10.65 17.15 -22.31
N LEU A 431 -11.93 17.25 -21.91
CA LEU A 431 -12.79 16.08 -21.70
C LEU A 431 -12.99 15.29 -22.99
N GLU A 432 -13.23 15.96 -24.12
CA GLU A 432 -13.37 15.31 -25.42
C GLU A 432 -12.04 14.74 -25.95
N ARG A 433 -10.90 15.39 -25.67
CA ARG A 433 -9.57 14.81 -25.98
C ARG A 433 -9.28 13.56 -25.16
N MET A 434 -9.66 13.54 -23.88
CA MET A 434 -9.58 12.35 -23.02
C MET A 434 -10.48 11.22 -23.54
N LYS A 435 -11.74 11.51 -23.86
CA LYS A 435 -12.67 10.54 -24.44
C LYS A 435 -12.13 9.98 -25.75
N ALA A 436 -11.60 10.81 -26.63
CA ALA A 436 -11.01 10.37 -27.90
C ALA A 436 -9.76 9.50 -27.70
N ALA A 437 -8.88 9.84 -26.76
CA ALA A 437 -7.70 9.04 -26.43
C ALA A 437 -8.07 7.67 -25.84
N ILE A 438 -9.08 7.64 -24.95
CA ILE A 438 -9.63 6.40 -24.40
C ILE A 438 -10.24 5.57 -25.52
N MET A 439 -11.11 6.14 -26.35
CA MET A 439 -11.75 5.40 -27.45
C MET A 439 -10.73 4.87 -28.46
N ALA A 440 -9.66 5.61 -28.78
CA ALA A 440 -8.57 5.13 -29.63
C ALA A 440 -7.76 3.96 -29.02
N LEU A 441 -7.61 3.93 -27.69
CA LEU A 441 -7.04 2.79 -26.97
C LEU A 441 -8.00 1.59 -26.97
N LEU A 442 -9.31 1.84 -26.86
CA LEU A 442 -10.34 0.80 -26.90
C LEU A 442 -10.50 0.19 -28.31
N ASP A 443 -10.26 0.96 -29.38
CA ASP A 443 -10.36 0.52 -30.77
C ASP A 443 -9.14 -0.27 -31.25
N ARG A 444 -8.01 -0.19 -30.52
CA ARG A 444 -6.83 -1.04 -30.69
C ARG A 444 -7.00 -2.45 -30.08
N ARG A 445 -8.14 -2.74 -29.46
CA ARG A 445 -8.46 -4.07 -28.92
C ARG A 445 -8.83 -5.02 -30.06
N PRO A 446 -8.36 -6.28 -30.07
CA PRO A 446 -8.75 -7.25 -31.10
C PRO A 446 -10.28 -7.40 -31.16
N LYS A 447 -10.87 -7.20 -32.34
CA LYS A 447 -12.32 -7.31 -32.57
C LYS A 447 -12.69 -8.73 -32.97
N CYS A 448 -13.34 -9.47 -32.07
CA CYS A 448 -14.42 -10.42 -32.38
C CYS A 448 -15.08 -10.94 -31.08
N PRO A 449 -16.33 -10.57 -30.77
CA PRO A 449 -17.10 -11.15 -29.68
C PRO A 449 -17.92 -12.37 -30.15
N TRP A 450 -18.13 -13.35 -29.26
CA TRP A 450 -19.22 -14.31 -29.38
C TRP A 450 -20.18 -14.09 -28.21
N ASP A 451 -21.47 -13.91 -28.50
CA ASP A 451 -22.51 -13.83 -27.49
C ASP A 451 -22.99 -15.25 -27.13
N GLY A 452 -23.17 -15.51 -25.84
CA GLY A 452 -23.68 -16.78 -25.35
C GLY A 452 -23.84 -16.79 -23.84
N SER A 453 -24.90 -17.45 -23.36
CA SER A 453 -25.23 -17.62 -21.92
C SER A 453 -24.81 -19.02 -21.42
N TRP A 454 -24.25 -19.08 -20.21
CA TRP A 454 -23.50 -20.26 -19.73
C TRP A 454 -24.25 -20.89 -18.55
N LYS A 455 -24.71 -22.14 -18.67
CA LYS A 455 -25.50 -22.85 -17.64
C LYS A 455 -24.74 -24.05 -17.04
N GLY A 456 -24.88 -24.25 -15.73
CA GLY A 456 -24.41 -25.46 -15.04
C GLY A 456 -22.95 -25.44 -14.58
N GLY A 457 -22.34 -24.24 -14.43
CA GLY A 457 -21.02 -24.08 -13.82
C GLY A 457 -19.83 -24.55 -14.65
N LYS A 458 -20.03 -24.97 -15.90
CA LYS A 458 -18.96 -25.34 -16.84
C LYS A 458 -18.60 -24.17 -17.75
N SER A 459 -17.31 -23.93 -17.93
CA SER A 459 -16.81 -23.04 -18.99
C SER A 459 -16.85 -23.77 -20.35
N PRO A 460 -16.90 -23.08 -21.49
CA PRO A 460 -16.78 -23.66 -22.83
C PRO A 460 -15.35 -24.11 -23.13
N CYS A 461 -14.37 -23.82 -22.26
CA CYS A 461 -13.07 -24.49 -22.30
C CYS A 461 -13.07 -25.84 -21.50
N ASP A 462 -14.16 -26.23 -20.85
CA ASP A 462 -14.34 -27.55 -20.20
C ASP A 462 -14.97 -28.61 -21.15
N GLY A 463 -14.97 -28.34 -22.47
CA GLY A 463 -15.42 -29.24 -23.53
C GLY A 463 -14.32 -30.13 -24.07
#